data_AF-A0A8B8KRT4-F1
#
_entry.id   AF-A0A8B8KRT4-F1
#
_cell.length_a   1.000
_cell.length_b   1.000
_cell.length_c   1.000
_cell.angle_alpha   90.00
_cell.angle_beta   90.00
_cell.angle_gamma   90.00
#
_symmetry.space_group_name_H-M   'P 1'
#
loop_
_entity.id
_entity.type
_entity.pdbx_description
1 polymer ?
#
loop_
_entity_poly.entity_id
_entity_poly.type
_entity_poly.pdbx_seq_one_letter_code
_entity_poly.pdbx_strand_id
1 'polypeptide(L)'
;MDMAADEDTSALKSQISQAQETWRQEMERSQSQVDVLQARVMEVKACIEGSEEDAKRELEVLWRRVKTASTLLSYLKSKARIMAVPHLAHTSCGIKKLDGIGMVDKDGIPLSGWSRNVDLSSFDGLDEESWIGINHQHGSLDEQDAVYIGELLKSVQMVTDVMEALVKRVLLAESETTIEKEKVSLGKEEIMRKSAQLESMSIKLEEMERFAMGTNGILNDMRQRVADLVEETTRQRQRAAENEEELSRVKREFESLKSYVSSLITVRETLLSSEKQFQTIERLFER
;
A
#
# COMPACT_ATOMS: atom_id res chain seq x y z
N MET A 1 -27.71 142.05 12.14
CA MET A 1 -28.21 141.06 13.10
C MET A 1 -28.99 140.04 12.28
N ASP A 2 -28.57 138.79 12.10
CA ASP A 2 -27.61 138.02 12.88
C ASP A 2 -26.87 136.99 12.03
N MET A 3 -25.59 136.79 12.37
CA MET A 3 -24.76 135.62 12.08
C MET A 3 -24.71 134.78 13.36
N ALA A 4 -25.26 133.55 13.39
CA ALA A 4 -25.05 132.58 14.49
C ALA A 4 -25.64 131.17 14.24
N ALA A 5 -25.57 130.60 13.02
CA ALA A 5 -26.17 129.28 12.76
C ALA A 5 -25.40 128.34 11.80
N ASP A 6 -24.15 128.66 11.46
CA ASP A 6 -23.45 127.99 10.33
C ASP A 6 -22.25 127.12 10.75
N GLU A 7 -21.78 127.18 12.00
CA GLU A 7 -20.62 126.37 12.44
C GLU A 7 -21.01 124.97 12.99
N ASP A 8 -22.08 124.84 13.79
CA ASP A 8 -22.52 123.54 14.34
C ASP A 8 -23.11 122.60 13.29
N THR A 9 -23.70 123.14 12.23
CA THR A 9 -24.28 122.37 11.11
C THR A 9 -23.19 121.77 10.22
N SER A 10 -21.99 122.38 10.18
CA SER A 10 -20.85 121.91 9.37
C SER A 10 -20.14 120.70 10.00
N ALA A 11 -19.95 120.70 11.32
CA ALA A 11 -19.32 119.60 12.07
C ALA A 11 -20.20 118.34 12.10
N LEU A 12 -21.52 118.52 12.25
CA LEU A 12 -22.52 117.45 12.15
C LEU A 12 -22.57 116.86 10.73
N LYS A 13 -22.50 117.69 9.68
CA LYS A 13 -22.42 117.20 8.29
C LYS A 13 -21.17 116.38 8.04
N SER A 14 -20.01 116.84 8.53
CA SER A 14 -18.73 116.14 8.43
C SER A 14 -18.75 114.77 9.11
N GLN A 15 -19.29 114.67 10.33
CA GLN A 15 -19.44 113.40 11.05
C GLN A 15 -20.40 112.44 10.33
N ILE A 16 -21.52 112.95 9.80
CA ILE A 16 -22.49 112.14 9.05
C ILE A 16 -21.88 111.63 7.74
N SER A 17 -21.16 112.47 7.00
CA SER A 17 -20.47 112.04 5.77
C SER A 17 -19.38 111.02 6.07
N GLN A 18 -18.59 111.21 7.14
CA GLN A 18 -17.56 110.26 7.54
C GLN A 18 -18.15 108.93 8.00
N ALA A 19 -19.25 108.95 8.76
CA ALA A 19 -20.00 107.76 9.17
C ALA A 19 -20.65 107.03 7.99
N GLN A 20 -21.06 107.76 6.95
CA GLN A 20 -21.63 107.20 5.73
C GLN A 20 -20.54 106.59 4.83
N GLU A 21 -19.36 107.20 4.75
CA GLU A 21 -18.18 106.65 4.06
C GLU A 21 -17.69 105.35 4.73
N THR A 22 -17.63 105.32 6.07
CA THR A 22 -17.25 104.12 6.82
C THR A 22 -18.30 103.02 6.67
N TRP A 23 -19.60 103.33 6.73
CA TRP A 23 -20.67 102.37 6.44
C TRP A 23 -20.60 101.81 5.01
N ARG A 24 -20.25 102.65 4.04
CA ARG A 24 -20.07 102.23 2.64
C ARG A 24 -18.89 101.28 2.51
N GLN A 25 -17.73 101.62 3.10
CA GLN A 25 -16.56 100.74 3.11
C GLN A 25 -16.81 99.44 3.86
N GLU A 26 -17.54 99.47 4.98
CA GLU A 26 -17.92 98.27 5.75
C GLU A 26 -18.86 97.37 4.93
N MET A 27 -19.83 97.93 4.20
CA MET A 27 -20.67 97.18 3.27
C MET A 27 -19.86 96.57 2.13
N GLU A 28 -18.91 97.31 1.55
CA GLU A 28 -18.07 96.85 0.44
C GLU A 28 -17.08 95.76 0.90
N ARG A 29 -16.58 95.89 2.14
CA ARG A 29 -15.77 94.86 2.81
C ARG A 29 -16.61 93.62 3.16
N SER A 30 -17.84 93.81 3.59
CA SER A 30 -18.77 92.71 3.88
C SER A 30 -19.19 92.00 2.60
N GLN A 31 -19.46 92.75 1.54
CA GLN A 31 -19.79 92.19 0.22
C GLN A 31 -18.62 91.40 -0.36
N SER A 32 -17.39 91.94 -0.31
CA SER A 32 -16.22 91.19 -0.77
C SER A 32 -15.94 89.93 0.05
N GLN A 33 -16.20 89.94 1.37
CA GLN A 33 -16.14 88.71 2.19
C GLN A 33 -17.22 87.69 1.80
N VAL A 34 -18.45 88.15 1.54
CA VAL A 34 -19.56 87.31 1.07
C VAL A 34 -19.23 86.70 -0.29
N ASP A 35 -18.66 87.47 -1.22
CA ASP A 35 -18.27 87.01 -2.54
C ASP A 35 -17.16 85.94 -2.47
N VAL A 36 -16.16 86.14 -1.59
CA VAL A 36 -15.10 85.14 -1.31
C VAL A 36 -15.67 83.87 -0.70
N LEU A 37 -16.61 83.99 0.26
CA LEU A 37 -17.31 82.85 0.86
C LEU A 37 -18.15 82.10 -0.19
N GLN A 38 -18.84 82.81 -1.06
CA GLN A 38 -19.64 82.21 -2.13
C GLN A 38 -18.76 81.47 -3.14
N ALA A 39 -17.60 82.02 -3.50
CA ALA A 39 -16.62 81.33 -4.34
C ALA A 39 -16.09 80.05 -3.67
N ARG A 40 -15.76 80.10 -2.37
CA ARG A 40 -15.35 78.93 -1.59
C ARG A 40 -16.44 77.86 -1.50
N VAL A 41 -17.69 78.25 -1.33
CA VAL A 41 -18.83 77.31 -1.31
C VAL A 41 -19.00 76.64 -2.67
N MET A 42 -18.85 77.36 -3.77
CA MET A 42 -18.89 76.77 -5.12
C MET A 42 -17.74 75.80 -5.38
N GLU A 43 -16.52 76.12 -4.92
CA GLU A 43 -15.34 75.24 -5.01
C GLU A 43 -15.58 73.93 -4.23
N VAL A 44 -16.01 74.03 -2.96
CA VAL A 44 -16.30 72.85 -2.14
C VAL A 44 -17.42 72.01 -2.74
N LYS A 45 -18.46 72.64 -3.28
CA LYS A 45 -19.56 71.93 -3.95
C LYS A 45 -19.07 71.16 -5.18
N ALA A 46 -18.22 71.77 -6.00
CA ALA A 46 -17.62 71.10 -7.16
C ALA A 46 -16.68 69.95 -6.74
N CYS A 47 -15.93 70.09 -5.65
CA CYS A 47 -15.12 69.00 -5.09
C CYS A 47 -15.96 67.84 -4.57
N ILE A 48 -17.09 68.13 -3.91
CA ILE A 48 -18.01 67.09 -3.39
C ILE A 48 -18.67 66.33 -4.54
N GLU A 49 -19.19 67.04 -5.55
CA GLU A 49 -19.80 66.43 -6.73
C GLU A 49 -18.78 65.52 -7.44
N GLY A 50 -17.60 66.04 -7.78
CA GLY A 50 -16.55 65.23 -8.42
C GLY A 50 -16.14 63.99 -7.62
N SER A 51 -16.08 64.09 -6.28
CA SER A 51 -15.81 62.93 -5.41
C SER A 51 -16.94 61.90 -5.41
N GLU A 52 -18.20 62.32 -5.57
CA GLU A 52 -19.36 61.44 -5.64
C GLU A 52 -19.41 60.68 -6.98
N GLU A 53 -19.08 61.35 -8.09
CA GLU A 53 -18.98 60.71 -9.41
C GLU A 53 -17.84 59.68 -9.47
N ASP A 54 -16.70 59.95 -8.84
CA ASP A 54 -15.59 59.00 -8.74
C ASP A 54 -15.99 57.76 -7.92
N ALA A 55 -16.63 57.95 -6.76
CA ALA A 55 -17.12 56.85 -5.92
C ALA A 55 -18.14 55.96 -6.65
N LYS A 56 -19.04 56.56 -7.47
CA LYS A 56 -20.01 55.80 -8.29
C LYS A 56 -19.30 54.96 -9.35
N ARG A 57 -18.26 55.48 -10.02
CA ARG A 57 -17.48 54.75 -11.02
C ARG A 57 -16.71 53.58 -10.41
N GLU A 58 -16.09 53.79 -9.26
CA GLU A 58 -15.40 52.71 -8.53
C GLU A 58 -16.36 51.59 -8.10
N LEU A 59 -17.55 51.97 -7.60
CA LEU A 59 -18.59 51.00 -7.22
C LEU A 59 -19.06 50.17 -8.43
N GLU A 60 -19.22 50.79 -9.61
CA GLU A 60 -19.60 50.08 -10.82
C GLU A 60 -18.53 49.07 -11.27
N VAL A 61 -17.24 49.44 -11.21
CA VAL A 61 -16.14 48.53 -11.51
C VAL A 61 -16.10 47.36 -10.52
N LEU A 62 -16.19 47.64 -9.22
CA LEU A 62 -16.25 46.61 -8.19
C LEU A 62 -17.43 45.66 -8.41
N TRP A 63 -18.60 46.20 -8.76
CA TRP A 63 -19.79 45.40 -9.07
C TRP A 63 -19.56 44.49 -10.27
N ARG A 64 -18.95 44.98 -11.35
CA ARG A 64 -18.57 44.17 -12.52
C ARG A 64 -17.60 43.05 -12.14
N ARG A 65 -16.55 43.36 -11.38
CA ARG A 65 -15.56 42.37 -10.90
C ARG A 65 -16.21 41.28 -10.06
N VAL A 66 -17.05 41.66 -9.09
CA VAL A 66 -17.78 40.71 -8.24
C VAL A 66 -18.69 39.82 -9.07
N LYS A 67 -19.39 40.38 -10.06
CA LYS A 67 -20.26 39.61 -10.96
C LYS A 67 -19.48 38.60 -11.80
N THR A 68 -18.32 39.00 -12.34
CA THR A 68 -17.43 38.10 -13.09
C THR A 68 -16.89 37.00 -12.20
N ALA A 69 -16.39 37.34 -11.01
CA ALA A 69 -15.88 36.36 -10.05
C ALA A 69 -16.95 35.37 -9.61
N SER A 70 -18.17 35.85 -9.33
CA SER A 70 -19.31 35.00 -8.99
C SER A 70 -19.64 34.00 -10.11
N THR A 71 -19.60 34.44 -11.37
CA THR A 71 -19.86 33.59 -12.54
C THR A 71 -18.78 32.52 -12.70
N LEU A 72 -17.51 32.89 -12.57
CA LEU A 72 -16.38 31.97 -12.68
C LEU A 72 -16.31 30.97 -11.52
N LEU A 73 -16.63 31.39 -10.30
CA LEU A 73 -16.78 30.49 -9.15
C LEU A 73 -17.94 29.50 -9.34
N SER A 74 -19.05 29.97 -9.92
CA SER A 74 -20.19 29.10 -10.25
C SER A 74 -19.82 28.06 -11.32
N TYR A 75 -19.03 28.46 -12.33
CA TYR A 75 -18.45 27.54 -13.31
C TYR A 75 -17.55 26.50 -12.66
N LEU A 76 -16.58 26.90 -11.83
CA LEU A 76 -15.70 25.98 -11.12
C LEU A 76 -16.48 25.01 -10.23
N LYS A 77 -17.50 25.51 -9.52
CA LYS A 77 -18.39 24.67 -8.71
C LYS A 77 -19.14 23.63 -9.55
N SER A 78 -19.65 24.03 -10.70
CA SER A 78 -20.30 23.12 -11.65
C SER A 78 -19.32 22.06 -12.17
N LYS A 79 -18.12 22.50 -12.57
CA LYS A 79 -17.07 21.63 -13.07
C LYS A 79 -16.59 20.62 -12.04
N ALA A 80 -16.38 21.04 -10.80
CA ALA A 80 -16.02 20.16 -9.69
C ALA A 80 -17.09 19.08 -9.44
N ARG A 81 -18.38 19.43 -9.55
CA ARG A 81 -19.49 18.45 -9.43
C ARG A 81 -19.47 17.42 -10.54
N ILE A 82 -19.21 17.84 -11.78
CA ILE A 82 -19.07 16.93 -12.93
C ILE A 82 -17.88 15.99 -12.72
N MET A 83 -16.75 16.53 -12.26
CA MET A 83 -15.52 15.76 -12.02
C MET A 83 -15.63 14.79 -10.82
N ALA A 84 -16.51 15.06 -9.86
CA ALA A 84 -16.78 14.15 -8.74
C ALA A 84 -17.55 12.88 -9.15
N VAL A 85 -18.17 12.88 -10.33
CA VAL A 85 -18.97 11.76 -10.83
C VAL A 85 -18.15 11.03 -11.91
N PRO A 86 -17.67 9.79 -11.67
CA PRO A 86 -16.66 9.15 -12.53
C PRO A 86 -17.01 9.11 -14.03
N HIS A 87 -18.23 8.67 -14.36
CA HIS A 87 -18.67 8.57 -15.76
C HIS A 87 -18.78 9.95 -16.45
N LEU A 88 -19.17 10.99 -15.72
CA LEU A 88 -19.21 12.36 -16.23
C LEU A 88 -17.80 12.95 -16.34
N ALA A 89 -16.93 12.68 -15.37
CA ALA A 89 -15.53 13.06 -15.38
C ALA A 89 -14.81 12.50 -16.61
N HIS A 90 -15.09 11.24 -16.99
CA HIS A 90 -14.54 10.65 -18.22
C HIS A 90 -14.93 11.47 -19.45
N THR A 91 -16.22 11.77 -19.61
CA THR A 91 -16.69 12.57 -20.74
C THR A 91 -16.15 13.99 -20.74
N SER A 92 -16.04 14.62 -19.56
CA SER A 92 -15.56 16.01 -19.41
C SER A 92 -14.05 16.15 -19.64
N CYS A 93 -13.27 15.14 -19.28
CA CYS A 93 -11.81 15.09 -19.47
C CYS A 93 -11.42 14.46 -20.82
N GLY A 94 -12.40 14.11 -21.67
CA GLY A 94 -12.17 13.46 -22.95
C GLY A 94 -11.60 12.04 -22.84
N ILE A 95 -11.76 11.39 -21.68
CA ILE A 95 -11.27 10.04 -21.43
C ILE A 95 -12.20 9.04 -22.08
N LYS A 96 -11.66 8.20 -22.96
CA LYS A 96 -12.40 7.18 -23.70
C LYS A 96 -11.75 5.82 -23.50
N LYS A 97 -12.56 4.76 -23.54
CA LYS A 97 -12.07 3.38 -23.58
C LYS A 97 -11.94 2.95 -25.03
N LEU A 98 -10.75 2.54 -25.43
CA LEU A 98 -10.45 2.04 -26.76
C LEU A 98 -10.14 0.54 -26.67
N ASP A 99 -10.72 -0.25 -27.58
CA ASP A 99 -10.53 -1.69 -27.58
C ASP A 99 -9.05 -2.05 -27.82
N GLY A 100 -8.52 -2.96 -27.00
CA GLY A 100 -7.13 -3.40 -27.03
C GLY A 100 -6.11 -2.46 -26.35
N ILE A 101 -6.39 -1.15 -26.28
CA ILE A 101 -5.47 -0.15 -25.70
C ILE A 101 -5.87 0.26 -24.27
N GLY A 102 -7.15 0.14 -23.91
CA GLY A 102 -7.65 0.53 -22.58
C GLY A 102 -8.13 1.97 -22.54
N MET A 103 -8.00 2.66 -21.40
CA MET A 103 -8.39 4.08 -21.33
C MET A 103 -7.32 4.99 -21.90
N VAL A 104 -7.79 6.01 -22.61
CA VAL A 104 -7.01 6.99 -23.35
C VAL A 104 -7.58 8.37 -23.05
N ASP A 105 -6.73 9.39 -22.91
CA ASP A 105 -7.17 10.76 -22.66
C ASP A 105 -7.57 11.53 -23.94
N LYS A 106 -7.90 12.82 -23.78
CA LYS A 106 -8.27 13.72 -24.87
C LYS A 106 -7.20 13.86 -25.96
N ASP A 107 -5.93 13.69 -25.61
CA ASP A 107 -4.78 13.83 -26.49
C ASP A 107 -4.36 12.49 -27.13
N GLY A 108 -5.08 11.41 -26.82
CA GLY A 108 -4.76 10.08 -27.33
C GLY A 108 -3.72 9.33 -26.51
N ILE A 109 -3.33 9.84 -25.33
CA ILE A 109 -2.31 9.22 -24.49
C ILE A 109 -2.96 8.09 -23.65
N PRO A 110 -2.45 6.84 -23.75
CA PRO A 110 -2.97 5.73 -22.97
C PRO A 110 -2.64 5.87 -21.48
N LEU A 111 -3.41 5.19 -20.62
CA LEU A 111 -3.20 5.13 -19.17
C LEU A 111 -1.73 4.91 -18.76
N SER A 112 -1.00 4.04 -19.47
CA SER A 112 0.41 3.73 -19.18
C SER A 112 1.36 4.91 -19.39
N GLY A 113 0.98 5.89 -20.21
CA GLY A 113 1.75 7.10 -20.48
C GLY A 113 1.35 8.29 -19.61
N TRP A 114 0.36 8.15 -18.73
CA TRP A 114 -0.06 9.25 -17.87
C TRP A 114 0.97 9.53 -16.77
N SER A 115 1.30 10.80 -16.58
CA SER A 115 2.18 11.22 -15.50
C SER A 115 1.55 10.96 -14.13
N ARG A 116 2.34 10.38 -13.21
CA ARG A 116 1.95 10.18 -11.81
C ARG A 116 2.02 11.49 -11.01
N ASN A 117 2.71 12.50 -11.53
CA ASN A 117 2.92 13.80 -10.89
C ASN A 117 2.17 14.91 -11.65
N VAL A 118 1.59 15.86 -10.91
CA VAL A 118 1.05 17.09 -11.49
C VAL A 118 2.23 18.01 -11.74
N ASP A 119 2.58 18.22 -13.01
CA ASP A 119 3.58 19.20 -13.37
C ASP A 119 2.96 20.60 -13.27
N LEU A 120 3.26 21.30 -12.18
CA LEU A 120 2.84 22.68 -11.95
C LEU A 120 3.90 23.67 -12.47
N SER A 121 5.01 23.20 -13.04
CA SER A 121 6.13 24.06 -13.45
C SER A 121 5.76 25.06 -14.56
N SER A 122 4.72 24.77 -15.36
CA SER A 122 4.23 25.71 -16.37
C SER A 122 3.57 26.96 -15.79
N PHE A 123 3.28 26.98 -14.49
CA PHE A 123 2.62 28.09 -13.80
C PHE A 123 3.57 28.92 -12.91
N ASP A 124 4.83 28.48 -12.75
CA ASP A 124 5.85 29.17 -11.93
C ASP A 124 6.54 30.34 -12.68
N GLY A 125 6.09 30.63 -13.90
CA GLY A 125 6.61 31.70 -14.74
C GLY A 125 5.62 32.86 -14.88
N LEU A 126 5.23 33.50 -13.78
CA LEU A 126 4.56 34.81 -13.86
C LEU A 126 4.81 35.62 -12.58
N ASP A 127 6.07 36.05 -12.49
CA ASP A 127 6.48 37.36 -11.99
C ASP A 127 5.78 37.83 -10.70
N GLU A 128 6.40 37.51 -9.56
CA GLU A 128 6.11 38.14 -8.26
C GLU A 128 6.31 39.69 -8.29
N GLU A 129 6.84 40.29 -9.36
CA GLU A 129 7.18 41.72 -9.39
C GLU A 129 6.08 42.65 -9.93
N SER A 130 4.98 42.13 -10.48
CA SER A 130 3.82 42.97 -10.89
C SER A 130 2.84 43.27 -9.73
N TRP A 131 3.08 42.72 -8.55
CA TRP A 131 2.09 42.62 -7.47
C TRP A 131 1.98 43.81 -6.53
N ILE A 132 2.79 44.86 -6.71
CA ILE A 132 2.77 46.06 -5.85
C ILE A 132 2.71 47.32 -6.73
N GLY A 133 1.90 47.27 -7.78
CA GLY A 133 1.73 48.35 -8.75
C GLY A 133 0.37 49.04 -8.70
N ILE A 134 -0.30 49.12 -7.54
CA ILE A 134 -1.51 49.98 -7.42
C ILE A 134 -1.13 51.48 -7.52
N ASN A 135 0.15 51.82 -7.44
CA ASN A 135 0.61 53.20 -7.46
C ASN A 135 1.12 53.65 -8.84
N HIS A 136 0.45 54.69 -9.33
CA HIS A 136 0.89 55.60 -10.39
C HIS A 136 1.05 55.02 -11.79
N GLN A 137 -0.06 54.95 -12.53
CA GLN A 137 -0.09 55.47 -13.91
C GLN A 137 -1.52 55.70 -14.38
N HIS A 138 -1.72 56.83 -15.06
CA HIS A 138 -3.00 57.30 -15.60
C HIS A 138 -3.47 56.42 -16.78
N GLY A 139 -3.88 55.19 -16.49
CA GLY A 139 -4.62 54.31 -17.40
C GLY A 139 -6.12 54.44 -17.19
N SER A 140 -6.92 54.18 -18.23
CA SER A 140 -8.38 54.18 -18.08
C SER A 140 -8.82 53.04 -17.16
N LEU A 141 -9.85 53.27 -16.32
CA LEU A 141 -10.42 52.29 -15.37
C LEU A 141 -10.77 50.93 -16.01
N ASP A 142 -11.01 50.90 -17.31
CA ASP A 142 -11.35 49.68 -18.07
C ASP A 142 -10.16 48.75 -18.29
N GLU A 143 -8.95 49.30 -18.42
CA GLU A 143 -7.73 48.54 -18.69
C GLU A 143 -7.29 47.71 -17.47
N GLN A 144 -7.47 48.27 -16.26
CA GLN A 144 -7.26 47.54 -15.00
C GLN A 144 -8.30 46.43 -14.76
N ASP A 145 -9.53 46.58 -15.27
CA ASP A 145 -10.55 45.53 -15.20
C ASP A 145 -10.20 44.34 -16.10
N ALA A 146 -9.68 44.62 -17.29
CA ALA A 146 -9.23 43.58 -18.22
C ALA A 146 -8.07 42.73 -17.65
N VAL A 147 -7.10 43.36 -16.99
CA VAL A 147 -5.97 42.66 -16.33
C VAL A 147 -6.50 41.73 -15.23
N TYR A 148 -7.35 42.24 -14.33
CA TYR A 148 -7.96 41.45 -13.25
C TYR A 148 -8.75 40.24 -13.77
N ILE A 149 -9.58 40.44 -14.80
CA ILE A 149 -10.35 39.36 -15.41
C ILE A 149 -9.41 38.32 -16.05
N GLY A 150 -8.33 38.77 -16.70
CA GLY A 150 -7.31 37.90 -17.29
C GLY A 150 -6.63 37.01 -16.25
N GLU A 151 -6.24 37.58 -15.10
CA GLU A 151 -5.66 36.83 -13.98
C GLU A 151 -6.66 35.81 -13.40
N LEU A 152 -7.91 36.23 -13.20
CA LEU A 152 -8.94 35.36 -12.66
C LEU A 152 -9.25 34.17 -13.58
N LEU A 153 -9.25 34.39 -14.90
CA LEU A 153 -9.37 33.33 -15.90
C LEU A 153 -8.16 32.38 -15.86
N LYS A 154 -6.94 32.89 -15.70
CA LYS A 154 -5.74 32.05 -15.52
C LYS A 154 -5.86 31.17 -14.27
N SER A 155 -6.32 31.72 -13.14
CA SER A 155 -6.55 30.94 -11.91
C SER A 155 -7.62 29.87 -12.10
N VAL A 156 -8.73 30.19 -12.78
CA VAL A 156 -9.79 29.22 -13.10
C VAL A 156 -9.30 28.09 -14.00
N GLN A 157 -8.45 28.42 -14.97
CA GLN A 157 -7.81 27.45 -15.86
C GLN A 157 -6.86 26.53 -15.07
N MET A 158 -6.00 27.10 -14.22
CA MET A 158 -5.10 26.34 -13.35
C MET A 158 -5.87 25.37 -12.45
N VAL A 159 -6.93 25.83 -11.77
CA VAL A 159 -7.76 24.97 -10.92
C VAL A 159 -8.42 23.87 -11.74
N THR A 160 -8.91 24.19 -12.94
CA THR A 160 -9.47 23.22 -13.88
C THR A 160 -8.47 22.12 -14.25
N ASP A 161 -7.23 22.50 -14.59
CA ASP A 161 -6.19 21.57 -15.03
C ASP A 161 -5.76 20.66 -13.87
N VAL A 162 -5.64 21.22 -12.66
CA VAL A 162 -5.39 20.45 -11.43
C VAL A 162 -6.50 19.45 -11.17
N MET A 163 -7.77 19.84 -11.34
CA MET A 163 -8.90 18.92 -11.18
C MET A 163 -8.87 17.79 -12.23
N GLU A 164 -8.55 18.08 -13.49
CA GLU A 164 -8.39 17.05 -14.53
C GLU A 164 -7.23 16.08 -14.22
N ALA A 165 -6.09 16.60 -13.78
CA ALA A 165 -4.94 15.78 -13.39
C ALA A 165 -5.25 14.90 -12.16
N LEU A 166 -6.04 15.40 -11.21
CA LEU A 166 -6.54 14.61 -10.08
C LEU A 166 -7.43 13.46 -10.55
N VAL A 167 -8.38 13.70 -11.46
CA VAL A 167 -9.22 12.64 -12.04
C VAL A 167 -8.38 11.57 -12.73
N LYS A 168 -7.40 11.96 -13.56
CA LYS A 168 -6.49 11.01 -14.21
C LYS A 168 -5.72 10.15 -13.19
N ARG A 169 -5.24 10.74 -12.09
CA ARG A 169 -4.55 10.00 -11.02
C ARG A 169 -5.45 9.05 -10.25
N VAL A 170 -6.69 9.45 -9.95
CA VAL A 170 -7.67 8.57 -9.30
C VAL A 170 -7.93 7.35 -10.18
N LEU A 171 -8.11 7.53 -11.48
CA LEU A 171 -8.31 6.43 -12.42
C LEU A 171 -7.11 5.50 -12.51
N LEU A 172 -5.88 6.02 -12.50
CA LEU A 172 -4.67 5.20 -12.42
C LEU A 172 -4.67 4.36 -11.15
N ALA A 173 -4.90 4.98 -9.99
CA ALA A 173 -4.93 4.30 -8.72
C ALA A 173 -6.04 3.22 -8.64
N GLU A 174 -7.23 3.50 -9.18
CA GLU A 174 -8.33 2.53 -9.26
C GLU A 174 -7.97 1.34 -10.16
N SER A 175 -7.33 1.59 -11.31
CA SER A 175 -6.90 0.54 -12.23
C SER A 175 -5.80 -0.34 -11.61
N GLU A 176 -4.80 0.26 -10.95
CA GLU A 176 -3.72 -0.42 -10.26
C GLU A 176 -4.25 -1.25 -9.08
N THR A 177 -5.18 -0.69 -8.31
CA THR A 177 -5.87 -1.41 -7.21
C THR A 177 -6.65 -2.62 -7.72
N THR A 178 -7.32 -2.49 -8.86
CA THR A 178 -8.08 -3.59 -9.47
C THR A 178 -7.16 -4.72 -9.92
N ILE A 179 -6.05 -4.38 -10.58
CA ILE A 179 -5.03 -5.34 -11.01
C ILE A 179 -4.41 -6.05 -9.80
N GLU A 180 -4.06 -5.31 -8.75
CA GLU A 180 -3.45 -5.90 -7.56
C GLU A 180 -4.42 -6.81 -6.81
N LYS A 181 -5.71 -6.45 -6.75
CA LYS A 181 -6.77 -7.30 -6.20
C LYS A 181 -6.90 -8.62 -6.98
N GLU A 182 -6.79 -8.59 -8.30
CA GLU A 182 -6.79 -9.79 -9.14
C GLU A 182 -5.59 -10.69 -8.84
N LYS A 183 -4.37 -10.13 -8.76
CA LYS A 183 -3.16 -10.88 -8.40
C LYS A 183 -3.30 -11.55 -7.03
N VAL A 184 -3.83 -10.84 -6.03
CA VAL A 184 -4.07 -11.40 -4.70
C VAL A 184 -5.08 -12.56 -4.76
N SER A 185 -6.14 -12.44 -5.56
CA SER A 185 -7.11 -13.52 -5.75
C SER A 185 -6.46 -14.77 -6.35
N LEU A 186 -5.68 -14.60 -7.43
CA LEU A 186 -4.95 -15.69 -8.08
C LEU A 186 -3.94 -16.35 -7.12
N GLY A 187 -3.20 -15.55 -6.36
CA GLY A 187 -2.26 -16.04 -5.35
C GLY A 187 -2.94 -16.86 -4.26
N LYS A 188 -4.12 -16.43 -3.79
CA LYS A 188 -4.92 -17.19 -2.81
C LYS A 188 -5.35 -18.55 -3.36
N GLU A 189 -5.80 -18.61 -4.61
CA GLU A 189 -6.18 -19.87 -5.25
C GLU A 189 -4.99 -20.83 -5.40
N GLU A 190 -3.81 -20.32 -5.76
CA GLU A 190 -2.60 -21.13 -5.86
C GLU A 190 -2.16 -21.67 -4.49
N ILE A 191 -2.23 -20.85 -3.43
CA ILE A 191 -1.93 -21.27 -2.06
C ILE A 191 -2.87 -22.40 -1.63
N MET A 192 -4.19 -22.26 -1.87
CA MET A 192 -5.16 -23.31 -1.57
C MET A 192 -4.83 -24.61 -2.30
N ARG A 193 -4.46 -24.53 -3.59
CA ARG A 193 -4.08 -25.70 -4.40
C ARG A 193 -2.84 -26.39 -3.83
N LYS A 194 -1.78 -25.64 -3.52
CA LYS A 194 -0.55 -26.17 -2.93
C LYS A 194 -0.79 -26.75 -1.53
N SER A 195 -1.64 -26.11 -0.73
CA SER A 195 -2.03 -26.61 0.59
C SER A 195 -2.74 -27.96 0.49
N ALA A 196 -3.68 -28.13 -0.45
CA ALA A 196 -4.35 -29.41 -0.67
C ALA A 196 -3.38 -30.50 -1.16
N GLN A 197 -2.40 -30.14 -2.00
CA GLN A 197 -1.34 -31.06 -2.43
C GLN A 197 -0.44 -31.50 -1.27
N LEU A 198 -0.03 -30.56 -0.39
CA LEU A 198 0.76 -30.88 0.80
C LEU A 198 0.00 -31.80 1.75
N GLU A 199 -1.29 -31.56 1.97
CA GLU A 199 -2.13 -32.43 2.80
C GLU A 199 -2.20 -33.86 2.23
N SER A 200 -2.41 -33.99 0.92
CA SER A 200 -2.39 -35.30 0.25
C SER A 200 -1.04 -36.01 0.36
N MET A 201 0.06 -35.27 0.22
CA MET A 201 1.41 -35.84 0.41
C MET A 201 1.65 -36.24 1.87
N SER A 202 1.16 -35.45 2.83
CA SER A 202 1.24 -35.74 4.26
C SER A 202 0.57 -37.07 4.60
N ILE A 203 -0.67 -37.27 4.15
CA ILE A 203 -1.41 -38.53 4.34
C ILE A 203 -0.64 -39.72 3.73
N LYS A 204 -0.10 -39.57 2.52
CA LYS A 204 0.67 -40.63 1.86
C LYS A 204 1.95 -40.97 2.63
N LEU A 205 2.61 -39.97 3.23
CA LEU A 205 3.78 -40.20 4.06
C LEU A 205 3.42 -40.94 5.35
N GLU A 206 2.31 -40.60 5.99
CA GLU A 206 1.82 -41.32 7.18
C GLU A 206 1.46 -42.79 6.86
N GLU A 207 0.90 -43.07 5.68
CA GLU A 207 0.69 -44.44 5.20
C GLU A 207 2.00 -45.19 4.97
N MET A 208 2.99 -44.53 4.36
CA MET A 208 4.32 -45.13 4.15
C MET A 208 5.03 -45.43 5.48
N GLU A 209 4.91 -44.55 6.47
CA GLU A 209 5.46 -44.76 7.81
C GLU A 209 4.82 -45.98 8.47
N ARG A 210 3.48 -46.09 8.44
CA ARG A 210 2.76 -47.26 8.96
C ARG A 210 3.19 -48.55 8.27
N PHE A 211 3.33 -48.52 6.95
CA PHE A 211 3.80 -49.68 6.18
C PHE A 211 5.23 -50.09 6.55
N ALA A 212 6.14 -49.12 6.69
CA ALA A 212 7.53 -49.37 7.08
C ALA A 212 7.63 -49.94 8.50
N MET A 213 6.86 -49.39 9.45
CA MET A 213 6.78 -49.91 10.82
C MET A 213 6.28 -51.36 10.84
N GLY A 214 5.22 -51.67 10.10
CA GLY A 214 4.69 -53.04 10.00
C GLY A 214 5.71 -54.03 9.42
N THR A 215 6.37 -53.64 8.33
CA THR A 215 7.41 -54.47 7.68
C THR A 215 8.60 -54.70 8.60
N ASN A 216 9.06 -53.66 9.30
CA ASN A 216 10.17 -53.77 10.24
C ASN A 216 9.83 -54.66 11.45
N GLY A 217 8.58 -54.62 11.93
CA GLY A 217 8.07 -55.55 12.94
C GLY A 217 8.23 -57.01 12.51
N ILE A 218 7.72 -57.35 11.33
CA ILE A 218 7.83 -58.71 10.76
C ILE A 218 9.30 -59.13 10.59
N LEU A 219 10.15 -58.24 10.07
CA LEU A 219 11.57 -58.53 9.88
C LEU A 219 12.30 -58.79 11.21
N ASN A 220 11.94 -58.07 12.28
CA ASN A 220 12.50 -58.32 13.61
C ASN A 220 12.03 -59.67 14.17
N ASP A 221 10.75 -60.02 14.01
CA ASP A 221 10.23 -61.34 14.40
C ASP A 221 10.93 -62.47 13.65
N MET A 222 11.13 -62.32 12.34
CA MET A 222 11.87 -63.28 11.53
C MET A 222 13.33 -63.40 11.98
N ARG A 223 13.98 -62.27 12.28
CA ARG A 223 15.36 -62.26 12.80
C ARG A 223 15.46 -63.01 14.12
N GLN A 224 14.51 -62.81 15.03
CA GLN A 224 14.48 -63.52 16.31
C GLN A 224 14.29 -65.02 16.11
N ARG A 225 13.32 -65.44 15.30
CA ARG A 225 13.10 -66.87 15.00
C ARG A 225 14.34 -67.54 14.39
N VAL A 226 15.07 -66.84 13.52
CA VAL A 226 16.32 -67.34 12.95
C VAL A 226 17.38 -67.48 14.04
N ALA A 227 17.50 -66.52 14.96
CA ALA A 227 18.42 -66.61 16.09
C ALA A 227 18.09 -67.83 16.98
N ASP A 228 16.82 -68.01 17.34
CA ASP A 228 16.35 -69.14 18.14
C ASP A 228 16.61 -70.48 17.44
N LEU A 229 16.39 -70.55 16.12
CA LEU A 229 16.65 -71.76 15.34
C LEU A 229 18.14 -72.10 15.28
N VAL A 230 19.00 -71.09 15.17
CA VAL A 230 20.46 -71.28 15.20
C VAL A 230 20.90 -71.83 16.55
N GLU A 231 20.38 -71.28 17.66
CA GLU A 231 20.66 -71.76 19.02
C GLU A 231 20.14 -73.19 19.24
N GLU A 232 18.94 -73.52 18.78
CA GLU A 232 18.42 -74.88 18.88
C GLU A 232 19.25 -75.86 18.03
N THR A 233 19.70 -75.43 16.86
CA THR A 233 20.55 -76.25 15.98
C THR A 233 21.92 -76.50 16.61
N THR A 234 22.52 -75.52 17.29
CA THR A 234 23.79 -75.75 18.01
C THR A 234 23.61 -76.71 19.18
N ARG A 235 22.51 -76.59 19.93
CA ARG A 235 22.15 -77.52 21.01
C ARG A 235 21.91 -78.95 20.51
N GLN A 236 21.24 -79.10 19.37
CA GLN A 236 21.05 -80.42 18.74
C GLN A 236 22.37 -81.04 18.30
N ARG A 237 23.27 -80.24 17.70
CA ARG A 237 24.60 -80.70 17.30
C ARG A 237 25.42 -81.18 18.49
N GLN A 238 25.39 -80.45 19.61
CA GLN A 238 26.08 -80.84 20.83
C GLN A 238 25.57 -82.19 21.38
N ARG A 239 24.24 -82.34 21.49
CA ARG A 239 23.62 -83.61 21.91
C ARG A 239 23.95 -84.77 20.96
N ALA A 240 24.01 -84.51 19.65
CA ALA A 240 24.39 -85.53 18.68
C ALA A 240 25.85 -85.98 18.86
N ALA A 241 26.77 -85.05 19.14
CA ALA A 241 28.17 -85.36 19.44
C ALA A 241 28.31 -86.18 20.74
N GLU A 242 27.59 -85.82 21.81
CA GLU A 242 27.55 -86.58 23.06
C GLU A 242 27.04 -88.01 22.85
N ASN A 243 25.96 -88.17 22.06
CA ASN A 243 25.43 -89.48 21.71
C ASN A 243 26.40 -90.32 20.88
N GLU A 244 27.17 -89.70 19.98
CA GLU A 244 28.18 -90.39 19.17
C GLU A 244 29.35 -90.90 20.04
N GLU A 245 29.77 -90.10 21.03
CA GLU A 245 30.79 -90.51 22.01
C GLU A 245 30.30 -91.68 22.87
N GLU A 246 29.08 -91.59 23.38
CA GLU A 246 28.41 -92.65 24.14
C GLU A 246 28.32 -93.95 23.33
N LEU A 247 27.84 -93.85 22.08
CA LEU A 247 27.72 -95.00 21.18
C LEU A 247 29.09 -95.64 20.90
N SER A 248 30.12 -94.82 20.70
CA SER A 248 31.50 -95.29 20.50
C SER A 248 32.05 -96.01 21.73
N ARG A 249 31.74 -95.51 22.94
CA ARG A 249 32.10 -96.16 24.21
C ARG A 249 31.42 -97.52 24.33
N VAL A 250 30.10 -97.57 24.17
CA VAL A 250 29.31 -98.81 24.23
C VAL A 250 29.82 -99.83 23.22
N LYS A 251 30.12 -99.41 21.98
CA LYS A 251 30.68 -100.30 20.95
C LYS A 251 32.02 -100.93 21.39
N ARG A 252 32.90 -100.16 22.03
CA ARG A 252 34.18 -100.67 22.56
C ARG A 252 33.96 -101.68 23.69
N GLU A 253 33.01 -101.40 24.58
CA GLU A 253 32.62 -102.32 25.66
C GLU A 253 32.08 -103.65 25.11
N PHE A 254 31.22 -103.58 24.08
CA PHE A 254 30.72 -104.78 23.40
C PHE A 254 31.82 -105.59 22.72
N GLU A 255 32.78 -104.96 22.05
CA GLU A 255 33.89 -105.70 21.43
C GLU A 255 34.79 -106.34 22.50
N SER A 256 34.98 -105.67 23.64
CA SER A 256 35.72 -106.20 24.78
C SER A 256 35.00 -107.41 25.39
N LEU A 257 33.68 -107.32 25.57
CA LEU A 257 32.83 -108.42 26.02
C LEU A 257 32.86 -109.61 25.04
N LYS A 258 32.79 -109.34 23.73
CA LYS A 258 32.87 -110.37 22.69
C LYS A 258 34.23 -111.10 22.70
N SER A 259 35.33 -110.37 22.87
CA SER A 259 36.67 -110.95 23.04
C SER A 259 36.75 -111.81 24.31
N TYR A 260 36.18 -111.34 25.42
CA TYR A 260 36.11 -112.07 26.67
C TYR A 260 35.31 -113.39 26.54
N VAL A 261 34.14 -113.35 25.92
CA VAL A 261 33.32 -114.54 25.65
C VAL A 261 34.05 -115.51 24.72
N SER A 262 34.73 -115.02 23.68
CA SER A 262 35.51 -115.87 22.76
C SER A 262 36.64 -116.58 23.51
N SER A 263 37.35 -115.88 24.40
CA SER A 263 38.37 -116.47 25.26
C SER A 263 37.78 -117.55 26.18
N LEU A 264 36.63 -117.29 26.81
CA LEU A 264 35.92 -118.28 27.63
C LEU A 264 35.52 -119.52 26.83
N ILE A 265 35.06 -119.36 25.58
CA ILE A 265 34.75 -120.48 24.69
C ILE A 265 36.02 -121.31 24.42
N THR A 266 37.14 -120.67 24.07
CA THR A 266 38.42 -121.36 23.84
C THR A 266 38.91 -122.10 25.08
N VAL A 267 38.81 -121.50 26.27
CA VAL A 267 39.16 -122.15 27.54
C VAL A 267 38.26 -123.37 27.75
N ARG A 268 36.94 -123.24 27.54
CA ARG A 268 35.99 -124.36 27.64
C ARG A 268 36.33 -125.48 26.65
N GLU A 269 36.63 -125.16 25.40
CA GLU A 269 37.00 -126.14 24.37
C GLU A 269 38.31 -126.85 24.73
N THR A 270 39.30 -126.12 25.25
CA THR A 270 40.56 -126.69 25.73
C THR A 270 40.33 -127.61 26.91
N LEU A 271 39.50 -127.23 27.89
CA LEU A 271 39.11 -128.07 29.03
C LEU A 271 38.36 -129.34 28.56
N LEU A 272 37.41 -129.22 27.63
CA LEU A 272 36.71 -130.38 27.06
C LEU A 272 37.65 -131.31 26.27
N SER A 273 38.65 -130.75 25.59
CA SER A 273 39.67 -131.53 24.89
C SER A 273 40.57 -132.26 25.89
N SER A 274 41.04 -131.58 26.94
CA SER A 274 41.81 -132.16 28.04
C SER A 274 41.02 -133.28 28.72
N GLU A 275 39.74 -133.06 29.03
CA GLU A 275 38.84 -134.06 29.62
C GLU A 275 38.76 -135.32 28.74
N LYS A 276 38.58 -135.17 27.42
CA LYS A 276 38.60 -136.31 26.48
C LYS A 276 39.93 -137.04 26.46
N GLN A 277 41.05 -136.31 26.56
CA GLN A 277 42.39 -136.90 26.65
C GLN A 277 42.54 -137.71 27.95
N PHE A 278 42.14 -137.15 29.10
CA PHE A 278 42.12 -137.85 30.38
C PHE A 278 41.29 -139.14 30.32
N GLN A 279 40.06 -139.09 29.78
CA GLN A 279 39.21 -140.28 29.59
C GLN A 279 39.82 -141.34 28.67
N THR A 280 40.64 -140.92 27.70
CA THR A 280 41.36 -141.86 26.81
C THR A 280 42.52 -142.53 27.53
N ILE A 281 43.24 -141.78 28.36
CA ILE A 281 44.32 -142.29 29.22
C ILE A 281 43.74 -143.26 30.26
N GLU A 282 42.65 -142.91 30.94
CA GLU A 282 41.99 -143.80 31.91
C GLU A 282 41.60 -145.14 31.29
N ARG A 283 41.03 -145.13 30.08
CA ARG A 283 40.72 -146.37 29.31
C ARG A 283 41.94 -147.21 28.94
N LEU A 284 43.14 -146.62 28.87
CA LEU A 284 44.40 -147.36 28.62
C LEU A 284 44.95 -148.01 29.89
N PHE A 285 44.60 -147.51 31.08
CA PHE A 285 45.03 -148.06 32.38
C PHE A 285 44.07 -149.12 32.94
N GLU A 286 42.85 -149.24 32.43
CA GLU A 286 41.87 -150.28 32.82
C GLU A 286 42.05 -151.63 32.07
N ARG A 287 43.18 -151.85 31.40
CA ARG A 287 43.51 -153.07 30.63
C ARG A 287 44.75 -153.76 31.15
#